data_AF-A0A6N4V967-F1
#
_entry.id   AF-A0A6N4V967-F1
#
_cell.length_a   1.000
_cell.length_b   1.000
_cell.length_c   1.000
_cell.angle_alpha   90.00
_cell.angle_beta   90.00
_cell.angle_gamma   90.00
#
_symmetry.space_group_name_H-M   'P 1'
#
loop_
_entity.id
_entity.type
_entity.pdbx_description
1 polymer ?
#
loop_
_entity_poly.entity_id
_entity_poly.type
_entity_poly.pdbx_seq_one_letter_code
_entity_poly.pdbx_strand_id
1 'polypeptide(L)'
;MTKAHRDAILELAPQKLHRVFTLAEASRLASDGKAKAVADLGELRPQLSGDDIPDIADPIGQNADVFAMVGFQIARLLPPILELCRDSGDSDVGR
;
A
#
# COMPACT_ATOMS: atom_id res chain seq x y z
N MET A 1 -5.70 -8.33 -2.91
CA MET A 1 -4.90 -7.10 -2.66
C MET A 1 -5.32 -6.07 -3.70
N THR A 2 -6.63 -5.78 -3.74
CA THR A 2 -7.28 -5.14 -4.88
C THR A 2 -8.08 -3.92 -4.43
N LYS A 3 -8.43 -3.05 -5.37
CA LYS A 3 -9.39 -1.95 -5.10
C LYS A 3 -10.69 -2.49 -4.55
N ALA A 4 -11.19 -3.62 -5.05
CA ALA A 4 -12.40 -4.27 -4.53
C ALA A 4 -12.29 -4.67 -3.03
N HIS A 5 -11.13 -5.16 -2.58
CA HIS A 5 -10.92 -5.46 -1.16
C HIS A 5 -10.94 -4.19 -0.30
N ARG A 6 -10.29 -3.12 -0.78
CA ARG A 6 -10.29 -1.81 -0.11
C ARG A 6 -11.71 -1.26 -0.03
N ASP A 7 -12.45 -1.30 -1.13
CA ASP A 7 -13.80 -0.75 -1.22
C ASP A 7 -14.77 -1.52 -0.31
N ALA A 8 -14.68 -2.85 -0.26
CA ALA A 8 -15.46 -3.66 0.69
C ALA A 8 -15.17 -3.31 2.16
N ILE A 9 -13.92 -3.01 2.52
CA ILE A 9 -13.58 -2.54 3.87
C ILE A 9 -14.18 -1.15 4.13
N LEU A 10 -14.13 -0.25 3.13
CA LEU A 10 -14.62 1.12 3.26
C LEU A 10 -16.14 1.22 3.27
N GLU A 11 -16.85 0.29 2.63
CA GLU A 11 -18.31 0.16 2.77
C GLU A 11 -18.70 -0.15 4.22
N LEU A 12 -17.93 -1.01 4.90
CA LEU A 12 -18.17 -1.37 6.29
C LEU A 12 -17.67 -0.31 7.29
N ALA A 13 -16.61 0.42 6.95
CA ALA A 13 -15.99 1.41 7.82
C ALA A 13 -15.46 2.64 7.04
N PRO A 14 -16.35 3.54 6.57
CA PRO A 14 -15.97 4.70 5.75
C PRO A 14 -14.95 5.62 6.43
N GLN A 15 -15.01 5.74 7.76
CA GLN A 15 -14.08 6.53 8.58
C GLN A 15 -12.63 6.03 8.53
N LYS A 16 -12.38 4.85 7.95
CA LYS A 16 -11.04 4.29 7.76
C LYS A 16 -10.42 4.67 6.42
N LEU A 17 -11.04 5.55 5.63
CA LEU A 17 -10.51 6.01 4.33
C LEU A 17 -9.03 6.42 4.38
N HIS A 18 -8.60 7.15 5.41
CA HIS A 18 -7.21 7.60 5.55
C HIS A 18 -6.24 6.51 6.04
N ARG A 19 -6.70 5.29 6.28
CA ARG A 19 -5.92 4.19 6.86
C ARG A 19 -5.97 2.90 6.04
N VAL A 20 -6.77 2.86 4.97
CA VAL A 20 -6.95 1.66 4.14
C VAL A 20 -6.53 1.99 2.71
N PHE A 21 -5.54 1.24 2.25
CA PHE A 21 -4.91 1.36 0.95
C PHE A 21 -4.68 -0.04 0.38
N THR A 22 -4.64 -0.17 -0.94
CA THR A 22 -4.03 -1.36 -1.55
C THR A 22 -2.52 -1.34 -1.32
N LEU A 23 -1.84 -2.48 -1.48
CA LEU A 23 -0.38 -2.54 -1.34
C LEU A 23 0.32 -1.60 -2.33
N ALA A 24 -0.20 -1.54 -3.56
CA ALA A 24 0.36 -0.72 -4.61
C ALA A 24 0.13 0.79 -4.37
N GLU A 25 -1.04 1.17 -3.81
CA GLU A 25 -1.30 2.56 -3.39
C GLU A 25 -0.36 3.00 -2.27
N ALA A 26 -0.19 2.18 -1.24
CA ALA A 26 0.72 2.48 -0.14
C ALA A 26 2.17 2.60 -0.62
N SER A 27 2.60 1.68 -1.50
CA SER A 27 3.92 1.70 -2.12
C SER A 27 4.16 2.98 -2.92
N ARG A 28 3.19 3.42 -3.73
CA ARG A 28 3.30 4.66 -4.51
C ARG A 28 3.44 5.88 -3.62
N LEU A 29 2.58 6.01 -2.61
CA LEU A 29 2.62 7.15 -1.68
C LEU A 29 3.94 7.22 -0.89
N ALA A 30 4.49 6.06 -0.51
CA ALA A 30 5.77 5.98 0.15
C ALA A 30 6.95 6.28 -0.79
N SER A 31 6.86 5.88 -2.07
CA SER A 31 7.95 6.05 -3.06
C SER A 31 8.17 7.50 -3.49
N ASP A 32 7.13 8.33 -3.46
CA ASP A 32 7.20 9.72 -3.92
C ASP A 32 8.03 10.62 -2.96
N GLY A 33 8.53 10.08 -1.84
CA GLY A 33 9.46 10.75 -0.90
C GLY A 33 8.82 11.82 -0.01
N LYS A 34 7.51 12.05 -0.19
CA LYS A 34 6.72 13.03 0.56
C LYS A 34 6.23 12.50 1.91
N ALA A 35 6.00 11.20 2.02
CA ALA A 35 5.67 10.57 3.30
C ALA A 35 6.94 10.47 4.15
N LYS A 36 6.89 10.99 5.38
CA LYS A 36 7.95 10.87 6.40
C LYS A 36 7.54 9.94 7.54
N ALA A 37 6.24 9.82 7.77
CA ALA A 37 5.65 8.85 8.67
C ALA A 37 4.51 8.08 8.01
N VAL A 38 4.18 6.90 8.55
CA VAL A 38 3.01 6.11 8.11
C VAL A 38 1.70 6.93 8.18
N ALA A 39 1.59 7.86 9.13
CA ALA A 39 0.44 8.74 9.27
C ALA A 39 0.22 9.66 8.06
N ASP A 40 1.29 10.02 7.34
CA ASP A 40 1.23 10.96 6.21
C ASP A 40 0.51 10.35 4.99
N LEU A 41 0.45 9.02 4.89
CA LEU A 41 -0.22 8.34 3.79
C LEU A 41 -1.70 8.76 3.66
N GLY A 42 -2.36 9.00 4.80
CA GLY A 42 -3.74 9.48 4.86
C GLY A 42 -3.92 10.86 4.21
N GLU A 43 -2.99 11.77 4.47
CA GLU A 43 -3.00 13.15 3.97
C GLU A 43 -2.56 13.24 2.51
N LEU A 44 -1.66 12.34 2.08
CA LEU A 44 -1.16 12.28 0.71
C LEU A 44 -2.12 11.54 -0.25
N ARG A 45 -3.20 10.94 0.26
CA ARG A 45 -4.20 10.21 -0.54
C ARG A 45 -4.71 10.97 -1.78
N PRO A 46 -4.99 12.29 -1.76
CA PRO A 46 -5.42 13.03 -2.97
C PRO A 46 -4.39 12.99 -4.12
N GLN A 47 -3.14 12.66 -3.83
CA GLN A 47 -2.06 12.56 -4.82
C GLN A 47 -2.09 11.24 -5.61
N LEU A 48 -2.91 10.26 -5.21
CA LEU A 48 -3.19 9.04 -5.96
C LEU A 48 -4.04 9.28 -7.24
N SER A 49 -3.98 10.48 -7.81
CA SER A 49 -4.84 10.92 -8.91
C SER A 49 -4.67 10.03 -10.15
N GLY A 50 -5.77 9.39 -10.58
CA GLY A 50 -6.05 8.96 -11.96
C GLY A 50 -5.21 7.84 -12.58
N ASP A 51 -4.01 7.56 -12.07
CA ASP A 51 -3.20 6.46 -12.57
C ASP A 51 -3.86 5.13 -12.17
N ASP A 52 -4.02 4.24 -13.15
CA ASP A 52 -4.49 2.87 -12.92
C ASP A 52 -3.38 2.11 -12.19
N ILE A 53 -3.29 2.32 -10.88
CA ILE A 53 -2.40 1.56 -10.01
C ILE A 53 -2.89 0.11 -10.09
N PRO A 54 -2.08 -0.80 -10.67
CA PRO A 54 -2.54 -2.14 -10.97
C PRO A 54 -2.69 -2.93 -9.68
N ASP A 55 -3.80 -3.65 -9.59
CA ASP A 55 -4.04 -4.60 -8.51
C ASP A 55 -3.08 -5.79 -8.62
N ILE A 56 -2.80 -6.43 -7.48
CA ILE A 56 -2.03 -7.68 -7.45
C ILE A 56 -2.97 -8.83 -7.77
N ALA A 57 -2.63 -9.62 -8.78
CA ALA A 57 -3.41 -10.76 -9.21
C ALA A 57 -3.53 -11.81 -8.09
N ASP A 58 -4.69 -12.46 -8.01
CA ASP A 58 -4.92 -13.55 -7.06
C ASP A 58 -4.39 -14.87 -7.66
N PRO A 59 -3.38 -15.51 -7.06
CA PRO A 59 -2.82 -16.76 -7.57
C PRO A 59 -3.61 -18.01 -7.15
N ILE A 60 -4.66 -17.89 -6.32
CA ILE A 60 -5.39 -19.06 -5.81
C ILE A 60 -6.00 -19.87 -6.96
N GLY A 61 -5.73 -21.18 -6.95
CA GLY A 61 -6.16 -22.12 -7.99
C GLY A 61 -5.32 -22.08 -9.28
N GLN A 62 -4.25 -21.28 -9.32
CA GLN A 62 -3.35 -21.17 -10.48
C GLN A 62 -2.10 -22.04 -10.31
N ASN A 63 -1.29 -22.11 -11.37
CA ASN A 63 -0.04 -22.85 -11.38
C ASN A 63 1.10 -22.12 -10.63
N ALA A 64 2.21 -22.83 -10.40
CA ALA A 64 3.36 -22.31 -9.65
C ALA A 64 4.00 -21.06 -10.30
N ASP A 65 3.99 -20.94 -11.63
CA ASP A 65 4.55 -19.77 -12.32
C ASP A 65 3.76 -18.50 -12.01
N VAL A 66 2.43 -18.61 -11.92
CA VAL A 66 1.58 -17.48 -11.50
C VAL A 66 1.86 -17.08 -10.05
N PHE A 67 2.05 -18.04 -9.15
CA PHE A 67 2.47 -17.75 -7.77
C PHE A 67 3.80 -17.01 -7.72
N ALA A 68 4.80 -17.46 -8.48
CA ALA A 68 6.11 -16.83 -8.55
C ALA A 68 6.02 -15.39 -9.09
N MET A 69 5.22 -15.18 -10.14
CA MET A 69 4.95 -13.86 -10.71
C MET A 69 4.30 -12.92 -9.68
N VAL A 70 3.27 -13.39 -8.97
CA VAL A 70 2.61 -12.60 -7.91
C VAL A 70 3.58 -12.28 -6.77
N GLY A 71 4.40 -13.25 -6.36
CA GLY A 71 5.46 -13.04 -5.37
C GLY A 71 6.44 -11.94 -5.80
N PHE A 72 6.84 -11.92 -7.08
CA PHE A 72 7.69 -10.87 -7.63
C PHE A 72 7.00 -9.50 -7.64
N GLN A 73 5.70 -9.43 -7.95
CA GLN A 73 4.92 -8.19 -7.86
C GLN A 73 4.92 -7.64 -6.43
N ILE A 74 4.65 -8.49 -5.43
CA ILE A 74 4.67 -8.11 -4.02
C ILE A 74 6.07 -7.64 -3.61
N ALA A 75 7.11 -8.40 -3.95
CA ALA A 75 8.49 -8.08 -3.59
C ALA A 75 8.94 -6.71 -4.13
N ARG A 76 8.44 -6.29 -5.30
CA ARG A 76 8.75 -4.96 -5.86
C ARG A 76 8.06 -3.80 -5.15
N LEU A 77 6.91 -4.04 -4.53
CA LEU A 77 6.11 -2.99 -3.87
C LEU A 77 6.52 -2.76 -2.41
N LEU A 78 7.13 -3.76 -1.77
CA LEU A 78 7.49 -3.72 -0.36
C LEU A 78 8.58 -2.70 0.03
N PRO A 79 9.70 -2.52 -0.71
CA PRO A 79 10.82 -1.69 -0.26
C PRO A 79 10.44 -0.28 0.25
N PRO A 80 9.71 0.56 -0.52
CA PRO A 80 9.38 1.92 -0.07
C PRO A 80 8.50 1.93 1.19
N ILE A 81 7.65 0.91 1.37
CA ILE A 81 6.80 0.78 2.56
C ILE A 81 7.64 0.42 3.79
N LEU A 82 8.58 -0.52 3.63
CA LEU A 82 9.45 -0.96 4.70
C LEU A 82 10.42 0.15 5.14
N GLU A 83 10.92 0.96 4.20
CA GLU A 83 11.72 2.15 4.47
C GLU A 83 10.92 3.16 5.29
N LEU A 84 9.69 3.50 4.86
CA LEU A 84 8.83 4.42 5.59
C LEU A 84 8.51 3.94 7.02
N CYS A 85 8.25 2.64 7.19
CA CYS A 85 7.99 2.05 8.51
C CYS A 85 9.23 2.10 9.43
N ARG A 86 10.43 1.93 8.86
CA ARG A 86 11.69 2.04 9.61
C ARG A 86 11.91 3.45 10.11
N ASP A 87 11.76 4.44 9.23
CA ASP A 87 11.99 5.85 9.55
C ASP A 87 10.94 6.40 10.53
N SER A 88 9.72 5.86 10.48
CA SER A 88 8.65 6.18 11.43
C SER A 88 8.97 5.73 12.87
N GLY A 89 9.73 4.64 13.04
CA GLY A 89 10.08 4.09 14.35
C GLY A 89 11.21 4.83 15.05
N ASP A 90 12.05 5.57 14.31
CA ASP A 90 13.18 6.33 14.86
C ASP A 90 12.73 7.69 15.41
N SER A 91 11.53 8.16 15.03
CA SER A 91 10.95 9.42 15.50
C SER A 91 10.27 9.35 16.88
N ASP A 92 10.17 8.15 17.48
CA ASP A 92 9.47 7.91 18.77
C ASP A 92 10.43 7.73 19.97
N VAL A 93 11.75 7.74 19.76
CA VAL A 93 12.75 7.79 20.85
C VAL A 93 13.04 9.26 21.19
N GLY A 94 12.05 9.98 21.72
CA GLY A 94 12.26 11.39 22.05
C GLY A 94 11.08 12.18 22.62
N ARG A 95 10.01 11.52 23.09
CA ARG A 95 8.91 12.18 23.81
C ARG A 95 8.57 11.49 25.12
#